data_AF-A0A1F4R3F5-F1
#
_entry.id   AF-A0A1F4R3F5-F1
#
_cell.length_a   1.000
_cell.length_b   1.000
_cell.length_c   1.000
_cell.angle_alpha   90.00
_cell.angle_beta   90.00
_cell.angle_gamma   90.00
#
_symmetry.space_group_name_H-M   'P 1'
#
loop_
_entity.id
_entity.type
_entity.pdbx_description
1 polymer ?
#
loop_
_entity_poly.entity_id
_entity_poly.type
_entity_poly.pdbx_seq_one_letter_code
_entity_poly.pdbx_strand_id
1 'polypeptide(L)'
;MKKDFSEDALIEQPAIELYGELGWETADCFHEFEQAGGSPLGRETASEVVLVRRLRAALEKLNPTLPAEAITQAIEEITRDRSRMSLAAADQLWANSNLKPSEFSTPVLGLIFLRYADHRFTQAQAALAREGQGAQGRRRISEIDYQAEGVLYLPDNARFSNLRSCPEDET
;
A
#
# COMPACT_ATOMS: atom_id res chain seq x y z
N MET A 1 20.42 15.46 -27.98
CA MET A 1 19.43 14.51 -27.42
C MET A 1 18.68 15.27 -26.33
N LYS A 2 17.42 15.66 -26.56
CA LYS A 2 16.62 16.33 -25.52
C LYS A 2 16.41 15.30 -24.40
N LYS A 3 16.83 15.64 -23.18
CA LYS A 3 16.32 14.95 -22.00
C LYS A 3 14.88 15.41 -21.87
N ASP A 4 13.94 14.50 -22.08
CA ASP A 4 12.53 14.77 -21.86
C ASP A 4 12.32 14.78 -20.34
N PHE A 5 12.45 15.97 -19.76
CA PHE A 5 12.18 16.25 -18.36
C PHE A 5 10.66 16.40 -18.15
N SER A 6 9.89 15.33 -18.40
CA SER A 6 8.47 15.28 -18.07
C SER A 6 8.28 14.62 -16.69
N GLU A 7 7.22 15.04 -15.97
CA GLU A 7 6.81 14.39 -14.72
C GLU A 7 6.47 12.92 -14.95
N ASP A 8 5.89 12.60 -16.10
CA ASP A 8 5.66 11.22 -16.55
C ASP A 8 6.96 10.39 -16.55
N ALA A 9 8.03 10.88 -17.20
CA ALA A 9 9.28 10.12 -17.33
C ALA A 9 10.11 10.07 -16.05
N LEU A 10 10.02 11.10 -15.20
CA LEU A 10 10.86 11.21 -13.99
C LEU A 10 10.19 10.67 -12.73
N ILE A 11 8.86 10.63 -12.69
CA ILE A 11 8.10 10.32 -11.47
C ILE A 11 7.08 9.22 -11.74
N GLU A 12 6.20 9.38 -12.72
CA GLU A 12 5.06 8.47 -12.92
C GLU A 12 5.50 7.06 -13.35
N GLN A 13 6.27 6.94 -14.43
CA GLN A 13 6.74 5.63 -14.91
C GLN A 13 7.62 4.90 -13.89
N PRO A 14 8.60 5.55 -13.23
CA PRO A 14 9.36 4.92 -12.15
C PRO A 14 8.48 4.46 -10.97
N ALA A 15 7.45 5.23 -10.61
CA ALA A 15 6.52 4.84 -9.55
C ALA A 15 5.68 3.62 -9.96
N ILE A 16 5.17 3.61 -11.20
CA ILE A 16 4.42 2.48 -11.76
C ILE A 16 5.27 1.22 -11.77
N GLU A 17 6.51 1.30 -12.24
CA GLU A 17 7.45 0.18 -12.28
C GLU A 17 7.72 -0.37 -10.87
N LEU A 18 8.00 0.53 -9.91
CA LEU A 18 8.20 0.14 -8.50
C LEU A 18 6.97 -0.55 -7.91
N TYR A 19 5.77 -0.01 -8.13
CA TYR A 19 4.53 -0.64 -7.66
C TYR A 19 4.28 -2.00 -8.34
N GLY A 20 4.60 -2.13 -9.62
CA GLY A 20 4.58 -3.39 -10.35
C GLY A 20 5.51 -4.44 -9.74
N GLU A 21 6.74 -4.06 -9.40
CA GLU A 21 7.68 -4.94 -8.69
C GLU A 21 7.16 -5.37 -7.30
N LEU A 22 6.43 -4.47 -6.63
CA LEU A 22 5.76 -4.75 -5.36
C LEU A 22 4.49 -5.62 -5.53
N GLY A 23 4.16 -6.06 -6.74
CA GLY A 23 3.01 -6.89 -7.06
C GLY A 23 1.67 -6.16 -7.02
N TRP A 24 1.68 -4.83 -7.17
CA TRP A 24 0.47 -4.02 -7.28
C TRP A 24 0.05 -3.91 -8.74
N GLU A 25 -1.25 -4.00 -8.98
CA GLU A 25 -1.83 -3.71 -10.30
C GLU A 25 -1.98 -2.20 -10.46
N THR A 26 -1.40 -1.64 -11.52
CA THR A 26 -1.52 -0.23 -11.88
C THR A 26 -2.55 -0.04 -12.99
N ALA A 27 -3.19 1.13 -13.02
CA ALA A 27 -4.15 1.49 -14.05
C ALA A 27 -4.01 2.97 -14.39
N ASP A 28 -3.93 3.29 -15.67
CA ASP A 28 -4.00 4.67 -16.15
C ASP A 28 -5.44 5.16 -16.09
N CYS A 29 -5.66 6.18 -15.27
CA CYS A 29 -6.96 6.78 -15.02
C CYS A 29 -7.10 8.18 -15.67
N PHE A 30 -6.09 8.65 -16.41
CA PHE A 30 -6.07 10.00 -16.97
C PHE A 30 -7.19 10.22 -17.99
N HIS A 31 -7.43 9.22 -18.85
CA HIS A 31 -8.46 9.24 -19.90
C HIS A 31 -9.76 8.52 -19.49
N GLU A 32 -9.98 8.31 -18.19
CA GLU A 32 -11.09 7.48 -17.67
C GLU A 32 -12.48 7.99 -18.07
N PHE A 33 -12.66 9.31 -18.18
CA PHE A 33 -13.95 9.94 -18.50
C PHE A 33 -14.11 10.29 -19.98
N GLU A 34 -13.09 10.08 -20.80
CA GLU A 34 -13.13 10.38 -22.24
C GLU A 34 -13.83 9.27 -23.05
N GLN A 35 -14.07 8.11 -22.42
CA GLN A 35 -14.66 6.94 -23.04
C GLN A 35 -16.19 6.98 -22.99
N ALA A 36 -16.84 6.56 -24.08
CA ALA A 36 -18.30 6.45 -24.13
C ALA A 36 -18.78 5.33 -23.19
N GLY A 37 -19.61 5.66 -22.19
CA GLY A 37 -20.12 4.69 -21.20
C GLY A 37 -19.81 5.04 -19.74
N GLY A 38 -19.10 6.15 -19.49
CA GLY A 38 -18.72 6.59 -18.15
C GLY A 38 -17.45 5.90 -17.66
N SER A 39 -17.10 6.12 -16.38
CA SER A 39 -15.88 5.58 -15.78
C SER A 39 -15.89 4.04 -15.74
N PRO A 40 -14.88 3.34 -16.31
CA PRO A 40 -14.70 1.90 -16.12
C PRO A 40 -14.47 1.49 -14.65
N LEU A 41 -14.01 2.43 -13.81
CA LEU A 41 -13.78 2.21 -12.38
C LEU A 41 -15.04 2.47 -11.53
N GLY A 42 -16.12 2.94 -12.17
CA GLY A 42 -17.39 3.21 -11.53
C GLY A 42 -17.41 4.51 -10.73
N ARG A 43 -16.50 5.44 -11.00
CA ARG A 43 -16.51 6.79 -10.44
C ARG A 43 -17.51 7.67 -11.16
N GLU A 44 -18.19 8.56 -10.43
CA GLU A 44 -19.02 9.59 -11.07
C GLU A 44 -18.18 10.79 -11.49
N THR A 45 -17.13 11.09 -10.73
CA THR A 45 -16.25 12.24 -10.96
C THR A 45 -14.76 11.91 -10.78
N ALA A 46 -13.87 12.65 -11.46
CA ALA A 46 -12.43 12.48 -11.29
C ALA A 46 -11.92 12.88 -9.88
N SER A 47 -12.72 13.66 -9.14
CA SER A 47 -12.45 14.01 -7.74
C SER A 47 -12.63 12.86 -6.76
N GLU A 48 -13.31 11.78 -7.16
CA GLU A 48 -13.44 10.59 -6.32
C GLU A 48 -12.11 9.84 -6.27
N VAL A 49 -11.47 9.93 -5.11
CA VAL A 49 -10.20 9.24 -4.83
C VAL A 49 -10.44 7.77 -4.45
N VAL A 50 -11.63 7.46 -3.92
CA VAL A 50 -11.99 6.11 -3.46
C VAL A 50 -12.79 5.38 -4.53
N LEU A 51 -12.26 4.25 -5.00
CA LEU A 51 -12.95 3.35 -5.93
C LEU A 51 -13.93 2.46 -5.18
N VAL A 52 -15.15 2.94 -4.93
CA VAL A 52 -16.14 2.28 -4.06
C VAL A 52 -16.42 0.83 -4.45
N ARG A 53 -16.53 0.52 -5.75
CA ARG A 53 -16.75 -0.86 -6.22
C ARG A 53 -15.62 -1.80 -5.83
N ARG A 54 -14.36 -1.36 -6.01
CA ARG A 54 -13.17 -2.12 -5.61
C ARG A 54 -13.04 -2.22 -4.10
N LEU A 55 -13.30 -1.13 -3.38
CA LEU A 55 -13.29 -1.11 -1.92
C LEU A 55 -14.29 -2.11 -1.33
N ARG A 56 -15.52 -2.13 -1.84
CA ARG A 56 -16.55 -3.09 -1.42
C ARG A 56 -16.09 -4.52 -1.63
N ALA A 57 -15.64 -4.86 -2.83
CA ALA A 57 -15.17 -6.20 -3.16
C ALA A 57 -13.99 -6.62 -2.26
N ALA A 58 -13.08 -5.69 -1.94
CA ALA A 58 -11.98 -5.94 -1.01
C ALA A 58 -12.48 -6.17 0.43
N LEU A 59 -13.41 -5.34 0.93
CA LEU A 59 -13.97 -5.49 2.28
C LEU A 59 -14.74 -6.81 2.43
N GLU A 60 -15.53 -7.21 1.42
CA GLU A 60 -16.23 -8.49 1.40
C GLU A 60 -15.26 -9.67 1.38
N LYS A 61 -14.19 -9.58 0.59
CA LYS A 61 -13.16 -10.61 0.51
C LYS A 61 -12.39 -10.77 1.83
N LEU A 62 -12.07 -9.66 2.49
CA LEU A 62 -11.33 -9.64 3.75
C LEU A 62 -12.20 -10.06 4.94
N ASN A 63 -13.51 -9.77 4.88
CA ASN A 63 -14.43 -9.99 6.00
C ASN A 63 -15.65 -10.83 5.57
N PRO A 64 -15.47 -12.12 5.19
CA PRO A 64 -16.53 -12.94 4.62
C PRO A 64 -17.69 -13.23 5.59
N THR A 65 -17.49 -13.02 6.89
CA THR A 65 -18.47 -13.26 7.95
C THR A 65 -19.26 -12.02 8.35
N LEU A 66 -18.87 -10.83 7.88
CA LEU A 66 -19.55 -9.59 8.23
C LEU A 66 -20.85 -9.41 7.44
N PRO A 67 -21.89 -8.84 8.06
CA PRO A 67 -23.13 -8.50 7.36
C PRO A 67 -22.89 -7.38 6.34
N ALA A 68 -23.65 -7.41 5.24
CA ALA A 68 -23.53 -6.46 4.13
C ALA A 68 -23.81 -5.01 4.56
N GLU A 69 -24.65 -4.84 5.59
CA GLU A 69 -24.96 -3.56 6.21
C GLU A 69 -23.72 -2.94 6.87
N ALA A 70 -22.90 -3.74 7.57
CA ALA A 70 -21.68 -3.27 8.20
C ALA A 70 -20.63 -2.84 7.16
N ILE A 71 -20.52 -3.59 6.06
CA ILE A 71 -19.63 -3.23 4.93
C ILE A 71 -20.10 -1.92 4.29
N THR A 72 -21.40 -1.73 4.15
CA THR A 72 -21.97 -0.49 3.59
C THR A 72 -21.70 0.69 4.51
N GLN A 73 -21.90 0.55 5.83
CA GLN A 73 -21.57 1.59 6.81
C GLN A 73 -20.08 1.94 6.81
N ALA A 74 -19.20 0.95 6.71
CA ALA A 74 -17.76 1.20 6.62
C ALA A 74 -17.39 2.01 5.37
N ILE A 75 -17.97 1.68 4.22
CA ILE A 75 -17.78 2.43 2.97
C ILE A 75 -18.29 3.87 3.13
N GLU A 76 -19.47 4.07 3.69
CA GLU A 76 -20.02 5.41 3.95
C GLU A 76 -19.10 6.23 4.85
N GLU A 77 -18.56 5.65 5.91
CA GLU A 77 -17.65 6.36 6.82
C GLU A 77 -16.28 6.69 6.20
N ILE A 78 -15.75 5.80 5.35
CA ILE A 78 -14.49 6.00 4.62
C ILE A 78 -14.65 7.06 3.52
N THR A 79 -15.80 7.06 2.83
CA THR A 79 -16.08 7.99 1.72
C THR A 79 -16.66 9.33 2.17
N ARG A 80 -17.01 9.47 3.45
CA ARG A 80 -17.53 10.71 4.01
C ARG A 80 -16.54 11.87 3.78
N ASP A 81 -17.02 12.91 3.10
CA ASP A 81 -16.23 14.12 2.86
C ASP A 81 -15.96 14.85 4.19
N ARG A 82 -14.68 14.87 4.57
CA ARG A 82 -14.18 15.56 5.78
C ARG A 82 -13.36 16.79 5.45
N SER A 83 -13.24 17.16 4.17
CA SER A 83 -12.41 18.28 3.70
C SER A 83 -12.87 19.64 4.25
N ARG A 84 -14.15 19.74 4.65
CA ARG A 84 -14.77 20.95 5.21
C ARG A 84 -15.05 20.86 6.71
N MET A 85 -14.59 19.80 7.37
CA MET A 85 -14.82 19.59 8.80
C MET A 85 -13.92 20.54 9.60
N SER A 86 -14.52 21.38 10.46
CA SER A 86 -13.74 22.22 11.37
C SER A 86 -13.05 21.35 12.42
N LEU A 87 -11.90 21.79 12.92
CA LEU A 87 -11.13 21.06 13.94
C LEU A 87 -12.00 20.72 15.18
N ALA A 88 -12.89 21.62 15.57
CA ALA A 88 -13.82 21.41 16.69
C ALA A 88 -14.95 20.39 16.39
N ALA A 89 -15.47 20.36 15.16
CA ALA A 89 -16.46 19.36 14.74
C ALA A 89 -15.80 17.97 14.60
N ALA A 90 -14.54 17.96 14.20
CA ALA A 90 -13.70 16.77 14.17
C ALA A 90 -13.52 16.21 15.58
N ASP A 91 -13.12 17.04 16.56
CA ASP A 91 -12.97 16.68 17.97
C ASP A 91 -14.26 16.11 18.59
N GLN A 92 -15.43 16.67 18.27
CA GLN A 92 -16.72 16.18 18.77
C GLN A 92 -17.13 14.82 18.19
N LEU A 93 -16.81 14.55 16.91
CA LEU A 93 -17.01 13.23 16.32
C LEU A 93 -16.04 12.22 16.92
N TRP A 94 -14.79 12.63 17.19
CA TRP A 94 -13.75 11.80 17.80
C TRP A 94 -14.01 11.46 19.27
N ALA A 95 -14.70 12.33 20.00
CA ALA A 95 -15.13 12.04 21.37
C ALA A 95 -16.24 10.95 21.44
N ASN A 96 -16.94 10.71 20.33
CA ASN A 96 -18.04 9.75 20.24
C ASN A 96 -17.70 8.49 19.39
N SER A 97 -16.57 8.51 18.68
CA SER A 97 -16.03 7.34 17.97
C SER A 97 -14.91 6.69 18.78
N ASN A 98 -14.98 5.39 19.00
CA ASN A 98 -13.99 4.63 19.81
C ASN A 98 -12.57 4.54 19.22
N LEU A 99 -12.25 5.25 18.13
CA LEU A 99 -10.98 5.14 17.40
C LEU A 99 -10.46 6.50 16.96
N LYS A 100 -9.17 6.78 17.25
CA LYS A 100 -8.49 8.02 16.92
C LYS A 100 -7.91 7.96 15.49
N PRO A 101 -7.89 9.06 14.71
CA PRO A 101 -7.21 9.10 13.41
C PRO A 101 -5.71 8.72 13.46
N SER A 102 -5.05 8.98 14.59
CA SER A 102 -3.67 8.55 14.85
C SER A 102 -3.50 7.02 14.98
N GLU A 103 -4.59 6.29 15.23
CA GLU A 103 -4.60 4.82 15.34
C GLU A 103 -4.82 4.14 13.99
N PHE A 104 -5.34 4.84 12.96
CA PHE A 104 -5.50 4.29 11.60
C PHE A 104 -4.35 4.66 10.66
N SER A 105 -3.88 5.90 10.70
CA SER A 105 -2.79 6.36 9.82
C SER A 105 -1.46 5.64 10.11
N THR A 106 -1.20 5.32 11.38
CA THR A 106 0.01 4.61 11.82
C THR A 106 0.09 3.18 11.28
N PRO A 107 -0.92 2.30 11.42
CA PRO A 107 -0.85 0.95 10.86
C PRO A 107 -0.89 0.93 9.33
N VAL A 108 -1.63 1.83 8.66
CA VAL A 108 -1.64 1.89 7.19
C VAL A 108 -0.27 2.31 6.64
N LEU A 109 0.33 3.37 7.19
CA LEU A 109 1.69 3.79 6.82
C LEU A 109 2.71 2.71 7.19
N GLY A 110 2.52 2.03 8.32
CA GLY A 110 3.33 0.89 8.75
C GLY A 110 3.27 -0.28 7.77
N LEU A 111 2.09 -0.62 7.23
CA LEU A 111 1.93 -1.67 6.22
C LEU A 111 2.55 -1.29 4.87
N ILE A 112 2.39 -0.04 4.44
CA ILE A 112 3.04 0.48 3.22
C ILE A 112 4.56 0.42 3.37
N PHE A 113 5.08 0.93 4.49
CA PHE A 113 6.50 0.86 4.82
C PHE A 113 6.98 -0.59 4.87
N LEU A 114 6.24 -1.49 5.50
CA LEU A 114 6.61 -2.88 5.62
C LEU A 114 6.64 -3.58 4.27
N ARG A 115 5.66 -3.30 3.39
CA ARG A 115 5.64 -3.82 2.02
C ARG A 115 6.86 -3.34 1.22
N TYR A 116 7.23 -2.07 1.38
CA TYR A 116 8.43 -1.50 0.77
C TYR A 116 9.72 -2.12 1.32
N ALA A 117 9.83 -2.25 2.65
CA ALA A 117 10.98 -2.86 3.32
C ALA A 117 11.16 -4.33 2.91
N ASP A 118 10.07 -5.09 2.82
CA ASP A 118 10.05 -6.49 2.38
C ASP A 118 10.61 -6.67 0.97
N HIS A 119 10.27 -5.75 0.07
CA HIS A 119 10.77 -5.76 -1.31
C HIS A 119 12.25 -5.42 -1.40
N ARG A 120 12.66 -4.32 -0.76
CA ARG A 120 14.06 -3.90 -0.71
C ARG A 120 14.95 -4.97 -0.09
N PHE A 121 14.48 -5.63 0.97
CA PHE A 121 15.17 -6.77 1.57
C PHE A 121 15.33 -7.95 0.60
N THR A 122 14.29 -8.28 -0.16
CA THR A 122 14.34 -9.35 -1.16
C THR A 122 15.34 -9.03 -2.29
N GLN A 123 15.36 -7.77 -2.75
CA GLN A 123 16.34 -7.31 -3.74
C GLN A 123 17.78 -7.41 -3.22
N ALA A 124 18.03 -6.94 -1.99
CA ALA A 124 19.35 -7.01 -1.36
C ALA A 124 19.80 -8.46 -1.10
N GLN A 125 18.88 -9.33 -0.66
CA GLN A 125 19.17 -10.75 -0.45
C GLN A 125 19.59 -11.42 -1.77
N ALA A 126 18.91 -11.12 -2.88
CA ALA A 126 19.27 -11.63 -4.19
C ALA A 126 20.62 -11.10 -4.69
N ALA A 127 20.94 -9.83 -4.43
CA ALA A 127 22.23 -9.21 -4.79
C ALA A 127 23.40 -9.84 -4.00
N LEU A 128 23.29 -9.91 -2.68
CA LEU A 128 24.31 -10.50 -1.79
C LEU A 128 24.51 -11.99 -2.07
N ALA A 129 23.45 -12.72 -2.42
CA ALA A 129 23.54 -14.13 -2.82
C ALA A 129 24.31 -14.33 -4.14
N ARG A 130 24.27 -13.36 -5.07
CA ARG A 130 25.05 -13.40 -6.32
C ARG A 130 26.53 -13.10 -6.06
N GLU A 131 26.82 -12.13 -5.19
CA GLU A 131 28.19 -11.74 -4.86
C GLU A 131 28.95 -12.83 -4.08
N GLY A 132 28.25 -13.52 -3.16
CA GLY A 132 28.80 -14.65 -2.40
C GLY A 132 29.13 -15.90 -3.22
N GLN A 133 28.68 -15.99 -4.49
CA GLN A 133 29.02 -17.09 -5.40
C GLN A 133 30.37 -16.87 -6.11
N GLY A 134 30.87 -15.63 -6.19
CA GLY A 134 32.14 -15.29 -6.86
C GLY A 134 33.34 -15.18 -5.93
N ALA A 135 33.14 -14.98 -4.63
CA ALA A 135 34.21 -14.83 -3.66
C ALA A 135 34.65 -16.19 -3.07
N GLN A 136 35.96 -16.48 -3.16
CA GLN A 136 36.59 -17.61 -2.49
C GLN A 136 36.36 -17.54 -0.97
N GLY A 137 35.36 -18.28 -0.48
CA GLY A 137 35.12 -18.49 0.95
C GLY A 137 33.66 -18.30 1.33
N ARG A 138 33.11 -19.26 2.08
CA ARG A 138 31.77 -19.19 2.70
C ARG A 138 31.69 -18.04 3.72
N ARG A 139 31.71 -16.79 3.27
CA ARG A 139 31.36 -15.66 4.13
C ARG A 139 29.86 -15.75 4.38
N ARG A 140 29.46 -15.94 5.63
CA ARG A 140 28.04 -15.98 6.02
C ARG A 140 27.51 -14.55 5.95
N ILE A 141 26.47 -14.34 5.13
CA ILE A 141 25.75 -13.06 5.04
C ILE A 141 25.17 -12.76 6.43
N SER A 142 25.45 -11.56 6.92
CA SER A 142 25.06 -11.05 8.23
C SER A 142 24.16 -9.82 8.08
N GLU A 143 23.50 -9.40 9.16
CA GLU A 143 22.66 -8.19 9.18
C GLU A 143 23.40 -6.94 8.68
N ILE A 144 24.71 -6.83 8.97
CA ILE A 144 25.55 -5.69 8.58
C ILE A 144 25.64 -5.55 7.05
N ASP A 145 25.60 -6.66 6.32
CA ASP A 145 25.70 -6.65 4.86
C ASP A 145 24.43 -6.02 4.23
N TYR A 146 23.26 -6.21 4.83
CA TYR A 146 22.03 -5.54 4.40
C TYR A 146 22.05 -4.05 4.75
N GLN A 147 22.55 -3.70 5.93
CA GLN A 147 22.67 -2.30 6.36
C GLN A 147 23.65 -1.52 5.47
N ALA A 148 24.72 -2.15 4.99
CA ALA A 148 25.68 -1.55 4.05
C ALA A 148 25.04 -1.19 2.70
N GLU A 149 24.03 -1.95 2.26
CA GLU A 149 23.21 -1.67 1.07
C GLU A 149 22.08 -0.65 1.34
N GLY A 150 22.02 -0.09 2.54
CA GLY A 150 20.95 0.83 2.97
C GLY A 150 19.60 0.14 3.13
N VAL A 151 19.59 -1.17 3.38
CA VAL A 151 18.38 -1.98 3.49
C VAL A 151 18.24 -2.52 4.92
N LEU A 152 17.04 -2.37 5.49
CA LEU A 152 16.72 -2.93 6.79
C LEU A 152 16.71 -4.45 6.71
N TYR A 153 17.42 -5.12 7.61
CA TYR A 153 17.29 -6.56 7.77
C TYR A 153 15.89 -6.91 8.28
N LEU A 154 15.16 -7.71 7.51
CA LEU A 154 13.80 -8.10 7.85
C LEU A 154 13.79 -9.58 8.25
N PRO A 155 13.59 -9.92 9.55
CA PRO A 155 13.53 -11.30 9.98
C PRO A 155 12.30 -12.00 9.41
N ASP A 156 12.34 -13.33 9.31
CA ASP A 156 11.29 -14.12 8.63
C ASP A 156 9.89 -13.82 9.16
N ASN A 157 9.70 -13.72 10.48
CA ASN A 157 8.40 -13.41 11.08
C ASN A 157 7.86 -12.00 10.76
N ALA A 158 8.72 -11.08 10.34
CA ALA A 158 8.34 -9.73 9.94
C ALA A 158 8.17 -9.56 8.41
N ARG A 159 8.41 -10.62 7.62
CA ARG A 159 8.21 -10.58 6.16
C ARG A 159 6.73 -10.38 5.85
N PHE A 160 6.42 -9.44 4.95
CA PHE A 160 5.02 -9.16 4.58
C PHE A 160 4.31 -10.42 4.07
N SER A 161 5.03 -11.27 3.33
CA SER A 161 4.52 -12.55 2.83
C SER A 161 4.06 -13.49 3.96
N ASN A 162 4.76 -13.49 5.09
CA ASN A 162 4.44 -14.34 6.25
C ASN A 162 3.29 -13.76 7.06
N LEU A 163 3.28 -12.45 7.30
CA LEU A 163 2.18 -11.76 7.98
C LEU A 163 0.85 -11.91 7.22
N ARG A 164 0.89 -11.94 5.89
CA ARG A 164 -0.29 -12.19 5.06
C ARG A 164 -0.87 -13.60 5.24
N SER A 165 -0.05 -14.58 5.64
CA SER A 165 -0.46 -15.98 5.83
C SER A 165 -0.80 -16.35 7.27
N CYS A 166 -0.56 -15.48 8.24
CA CYS A 166 -0.91 -15.73 9.64
C CYS A 166 -2.44 -15.62 9.84
N PRO A 167 -3.08 -16.61 10.50
CA PRO A 167 -4.46 -16.47 10.97
C PRO A 167 -4.55 -15.37 12.03
N GLU A 168 -5.70 -14.68 12.14
CA GLU A 168 -5.90 -13.57 13.09
C GLU A 168 -5.90 -14.00 14.58
N ASP A 169 -5.77 -15.30 14.90
CA ASP A 169 -6.01 -15.89 16.22
C ASP A 169 -4.75 -16.24 17.04
N GLU A 170 -3.72 -15.39 17.07
CA GLU A 170 -2.64 -15.52 18.06
C GLU A 170 -2.29 -14.19 18.74
N THR A 171 -3.09 -13.82 19.74
CA THR A 171 -2.66 -13.03 20.91
C THR A 171 -3.36 -13.53 22.17
#